data_AF-A0AA36H3K5-F1
#
_entry.id   AF-A0AA36H3K5-F1
#
_cell.length_a   1.000
_cell.length_b   1.000
_cell.length_c   1.000
_cell.angle_alpha   90.00
_cell.angle_beta   90.00
_cell.angle_gamma   90.00
#
_symmetry.space_group_name_H-M   'P 1'
#
loop_
_entity.id
_entity.type
_entity.pdbx_description
1 polymer ?
#
loop_
_entity_poly.entity_id
_entity_poly.type
_entity_poly.pdbx_seq_one_letter_code
_entity_poly.pdbx_strand_id
1 'polypeptide(L)'
;MNRLQAVQRLSRGFASAAPKSSTGIEHAEQFAKLGGKKPDWKLYKVQNYLNNDKYTYYQAEIELQKYRLPQPSNKKPDVLPKVKVEAAPAKPEVYKTK
;
A
#
# COMPACT_ATOMS: atom_id res chain seq x y z
N MET A 1 -50.22 0.87 -3.39
CA MET A 1 -48.86 0.54 -3.88
C MET A 1 -48.81 -0.92 -4.25
N ASN A 2 -48.45 -1.24 -5.50
CA ASN A 2 -48.51 -2.61 -6.03
C ASN A 2 -47.41 -3.49 -5.39
N ARG A 3 -47.83 -4.53 -4.64
CA ARG A 3 -46.92 -5.47 -3.95
C ARG A 3 -45.89 -6.09 -4.89
N LEU A 4 -46.25 -6.29 -6.16
CA LEU A 4 -45.36 -6.80 -7.21
C LEU A 4 -44.17 -5.86 -7.51
N GLN A 5 -44.38 -4.54 -7.41
CA GLN A 5 -43.31 -3.56 -7.63
C GLN A 5 -42.31 -3.51 -6.46
N ALA A 6 -42.77 -3.79 -5.23
CA ALA A 6 -41.89 -3.88 -4.06
C ALA A 6 -40.98 -5.12 -4.16
N VAL A 7 -41.51 -6.27 -4.59
CA VAL A 7 -40.75 -7.51 -4.78
C VAL A 7 -39.72 -7.37 -5.92
N GLN A 8 -40.08 -6.73 -7.03
CA GLN A 8 -39.16 -6.48 -8.15
C GLN A 8 -38.03 -5.51 -7.81
N ARG A 9 -38.22 -4.59 -6.87
CA ARG A 9 -37.17 -3.66 -6.42
C ARG A 9 -36.22 -4.32 -5.41
N LEU A 10 -36.74 -5.17 -4.53
CA LEU A 10 -35.93 -5.92 -3.56
C LEU A 10 -35.04 -6.98 -4.23
N SER A 11 -35.51 -7.66 -5.28
CA SER A 11 -34.74 -8.72 -5.93
C SER A 11 -33.53 -8.24 -6.75
N ARG A 12 -33.51 -6.97 -7.16
CA ARG A 12 -32.42 -6.39 -7.98
C ARG A 12 -31.25 -5.83 -7.15
N GLY A 13 -31.41 -5.69 -5.83
CA GLY A 13 -30.38 -5.15 -4.93
C GLY A 13 -29.41 -6.19 -4.35
N PHE A 14 -29.73 -7.49 -4.43
CA PHE A 14 -28.94 -8.57 -3.80
C PHE A 14 -28.13 -9.43 -4.78
N ALA A 15 -28.31 -9.24 -6.08
CA ALA A 15 -27.56 -9.96 -7.10
C ALA A 15 -26.39 -9.09 -7.57
N SER A 16 -25.23 -9.24 -6.92
CA SER A 16 -23.98 -8.78 -7.51
C SER A 16 -23.71 -9.58 -8.78
N ALA A 17 -23.45 -8.89 -9.89
CA ALA A 17 -22.93 -9.52 -11.11
C ALA A 17 -21.45 -9.92 -10.96
N ALA A 18 -20.78 -9.52 -9.88
CA ALA A 18 -19.41 -9.92 -9.62
C ALA A 18 -19.37 -11.42 -9.26
N PRO A 19 -18.50 -12.21 -9.91
CA PRO A 19 -18.34 -13.61 -9.59
C PRO A 19 -17.94 -13.77 -8.11
N LYS A 20 -18.46 -14.83 -7.46
CA LYS A 20 -18.20 -15.12 -6.03
C LYS A 20 -16.74 -15.53 -5.75
N SER A 21 -15.93 -15.74 -6.77
CA SER A 21 -14.50 -16.02 -6.67
C SER A 21 -13.75 -14.75 -6.29
N SER A 22 -13.00 -14.80 -5.19
CA SER A 22 -12.22 -13.68 -4.67
C SER A 22 -10.96 -13.43 -5.52
N THR A 23 -10.49 -14.47 -6.22
CA THR A 23 -9.24 -14.45 -6.98
C THR A 23 -9.40 -15.02 -8.40
N GLY A 24 -8.49 -14.64 -9.30
CA GLY A 24 -8.48 -15.16 -10.68
C GLY A 24 -8.25 -16.67 -10.78
N ILE A 25 -7.61 -17.27 -9.76
CA ILE A 25 -7.37 -18.71 -9.68
C ILE A 25 -8.67 -19.45 -9.34
N GLU A 26 -9.37 -19.01 -8.29
CA GLU A 26 -10.67 -19.56 -7.90
C GLU A 26 -11.69 -19.46 -9.04
N HIS A 27 -11.68 -18.35 -9.78
CA HIS A 27 -12.52 -18.15 -10.94
C HIS A 27 -12.22 -19.20 -12.04
N ALA A 28 -10.94 -19.41 -12.34
CA ALA A 28 -10.51 -20.35 -13.37
C ALA A 28 -10.84 -21.81 -12.99
N GLU A 29 -10.74 -22.17 -11.70
CA GLU A 29 -11.13 -23.49 -11.20
C GLU A 29 -12.64 -23.73 -11.25
N GLN A 30 -13.44 -22.72 -10.90
CA GLN A 30 -14.91 -22.79 -11.01
C GLN A 30 -15.35 -22.90 -12.48
N PHE A 31 -14.69 -22.19 -13.39
CA PHE A 31 -14.94 -22.29 -14.83
C PHE A 31 -14.62 -23.69 -15.39
N ALA A 32 -13.56 -24.33 -14.91
CA ALA A 32 -13.23 -25.69 -15.29
C ALA A 32 -14.28 -26.70 -14.79
N LYS A 33 -14.87 -26.49 -13.61
CA LYS A 33 -15.95 -27.33 -13.06
C LYS A 33 -17.26 -27.19 -13.85
N LEU A 34 -17.50 -26.05 -14.49
CA LEU A 34 -18.68 -25.78 -15.33
C LEU A 34 -18.57 -26.34 -16.76
N GLY A 35 -17.56 -27.16 -17.06
CA GLY A 35 -17.35 -27.76 -18.37
C GLY A 35 -16.28 -27.07 -19.23
N GLY A 36 -15.59 -26.06 -18.70
CA GLY A 36 -14.39 -25.50 -19.32
C GLY A 36 -13.20 -26.47 -19.25
N LYS A 37 -12.27 -26.38 -20.21
CA LYS A 37 -10.98 -27.08 -20.11
C LYS A 37 -10.19 -26.51 -18.92
N LYS A 38 -9.44 -27.36 -18.22
CA LYS A 38 -8.50 -26.90 -17.19
C LYS A 38 -7.50 -25.91 -17.81
N PRO A 39 -7.30 -24.73 -17.22
CA PRO A 39 -6.33 -23.77 -17.74
C PRO A 39 -4.92 -24.37 -17.68
N ASP A 40 -4.17 -24.24 -18.77
CA ASP A 40 -2.75 -24.54 -18.76
C ASP A 40 -1.99 -23.35 -18.17
N TRP A 41 -1.59 -23.50 -16.91
CA TRP A 41 -0.84 -22.48 -16.18
C TRP A 41 0.53 -22.18 -16.80
N LYS A 42 1.04 -23.05 -17.69
CA LYS A 42 2.25 -22.76 -18.49
C LYS A 42 2.03 -21.67 -19.53
N LEU A 43 0.79 -21.45 -19.97
CA LEU A 43 0.43 -20.37 -20.89
C LEU A 43 0.31 -19.01 -20.19
N TYR A 44 0.32 -18.99 -18.86
CA TYR A 44 0.27 -17.74 -18.11
C TYR A 44 1.62 -17.02 -18.21
N LYS A 45 1.63 -15.90 -18.93
CA LYS A 45 2.87 -15.19 -19.30
C LYS A 45 3.59 -14.51 -18.13
N VAL A 46 2.91 -14.32 -16.99
CA VAL A 46 3.41 -13.50 -15.88
C VAL A 46 3.43 -14.31 -14.59
N GLN A 47 4.09 -15.47 -14.61
CA GLN A 47 4.23 -16.34 -13.42
C GLN A 47 4.87 -15.61 -12.24
N ASN A 48 5.78 -14.67 -12.50
CA ASN A 48 6.49 -13.90 -11.47
C ASN A 48 5.56 -13.12 -10.54
N TYR A 49 4.34 -12.79 -10.97
CA TYR A 49 3.38 -12.06 -10.12
C TYR A 49 2.93 -12.89 -8.91
N LEU A 50 2.95 -14.22 -9.02
CA LEU A 50 2.59 -15.15 -7.94
C LEU A 50 3.67 -15.25 -6.85
N ASN A 51 4.88 -14.79 -7.13
CA ASN A 51 6.03 -14.86 -6.23
C ASN A 51 6.25 -13.55 -5.46
N ASN A 52 5.27 -12.65 -5.46
CA ASN A 52 5.37 -11.36 -4.79
C ASN A 52 5.00 -11.46 -3.31
N ASP A 53 5.96 -11.13 -2.44
CA ASP A 53 5.72 -10.95 -1.01
C ASP A 53 5.23 -9.53 -0.69
N LYS A 54 4.76 -9.31 0.55
CA LYS A 54 4.31 -7.99 1.03
C LYS A 54 5.34 -6.87 0.82
N TYR A 55 6.63 -7.22 0.75
CA TYR A 55 7.74 -6.26 0.70
C TYR A 55 8.41 -6.13 -0.67
N THR A 56 8.00 -6.90 -1.70
CA THR A 56 8.66 -6.85 -3.02
C THR A 56 8.60 -5.47 -3.66
N TYR A 57 7.52 -4.72 -3.41
CA TYR A 57 7.41 -3.33 -3.86
C TYR A 57 8.54 -2.44 -3.29
N TYR A 58 8.80 -2.53 -1.98
CA TYR A 58 9.83 -1.72 -1.33
C TYR A 58 11.24 -2.19 -1.70
N GLN A 59 11.43 -3.49 -1.93
CA GLN A 59 12.69 -4.02 -2.43
C GLN A 59 13.01 -3.45 -3.82
N ALA A 60 12.03 -3.45 -4.72
CA ALA A 60 12.17 -2.83 -6.04
C ALA A 60 12.45 -1.32 -5.93
N GLU A 61 11.86 -0.62 -4.95
CA GLU A 61 12.17 0.80 -4.72
C GLU A 61 13.63 1.02 -4.34
N ILE A 62 14.18 0.23 -3.40
CA ILE A 62 15.58 0.29 -2.99
C ILE A 62 16.51 0.02 -4.17
N GLU A 63 16.20 -0.99 -4.99
CA GLU A 63 16.98 -1.34 -6.18
C GLU A 63 16.95 -0.24 -7.25
N LEU A 64 15.81 0.43 -7.41
CA LEU A 64 15.66 1.52 -8.38
C LEU A 64 16.29 2.83 -7.90
N GLN A 65 16.42 3.03 -6.58
CA GLN A 65 16.90 4.28 -5.99
C GLN A 65 18.26 4.71 -6.53
N LYS A 66 19.18 3.76 -6.79
CA LYS A 66 20.52 4.06 -7.34
C LYS A 66 20.51 4.62 -8.76
N TYR A 67 19.44 4.40 -9.53
CA TYR A 67 19.30 4.89 -10.90
C TYR A 67 18.48 6.16 -10.99
N ARG A 68 17.89 6.63 -9.87
CA ARG A 68 17.07 7.84 -9.86
C ARG A 68 17.94 9.08 -9.86
N LEU A 69 17.50 10.09 -10.61
CA LEU A 69 18.07 11.43 -10.54
C LEU A 69 17.72 12.09 -9.20
N PRO A 70 18.56 13.02 -8.72
CA PRO A 70 18.23 13.81 -7.54
C PRO A 70 16.91 14.56 -7.75
N GLN A 71 16.08 14.60 -6.71
CA GLN A 71 14.83 15.35 -6.75
C GLN A 71 15.12 16.85 -6.86
N PRO A 72 14.36 17.61 -7.67
CA PRO A 72 14.48 19.05 -7.70
C PRO A 72 14.07 19.61 -6.33
N SER A 73 14.85 20.54 -5.78
CA SER A 73 14.50 21.25 -4.55
C SER A 73 14.32 22.73 -4.84
N ASN A 74 13.15 23.26 -4.50
CA ASN A 74 12.90 24.70 -4.40
C ASN A 74 13.02 25.20 -2.94
N LYS A 75 13.37 24.30 -2.00
CA LYS A 75 13.40 24.62 -0.59
C LYS A 75 14.80 25.05 -0.19
N LYS A 76 14.91 26.24 0.40
CA LYS A 76 16.03 26.57 1.28
C LYS A 76 15.94 25.62 2.49
N PRO A 77 17.07 25.14 3.03
CA PRO A 77 17.04 24.33 4.25
C PRO A 77 16.25 25.07 5.33
N ASP A 78 15.42 24.32 6.07
CA ASP A 78 14.62 24.90 7.14
C ASP A 78 15.55 25.60 8.13
N VAL A 79 15.22 26.83 8.49
CA VAL A 79 16.03 27.59 9.43
C VAL A 79 15.95 26.86 10.77
N LEU A 80 17.10 26.36 11.25
CA LEU A 80 17.17 25.71 12.55
C LEU A 80 16.56 26.65 13.62
N PRO A 81 15.68 26.14 14.50
CA PRO A 81 15.10 26.94 15.55
C PRO A 81 16.23 27.50 16.43
N LYS A 82 16.30 28.83 16.53
CA LYS A 82 17.25 29.51 17.39
C LYS A 82 16.76 29.38 18.83
N VAL A 83 17.31 28.42 19.57
CA VAL A 83 17.13 28.36 21.02
C VAL A 83 17.91 29.52 21.62
N LYS A 84 17.20 30.47 22.25
CA LYS A 84 17.85 31.46 23.12
C LYS A 84 18.34 30.69 24.34
N VAL A 85 19.63 30.40 24.39
CA VAL A 85 20.26 29.92 25.62
C VAL A 85 20.34 31.15 26.53
N GLU A 86 19.38 31.29 27.44
CA GLU A 86 19.54 32.21 28.56
C GLU A 86 20.82 31.80 29.28
N ALA A 87 21.75 32.75 29.42
CA ALA A 87 23.05 32.50 30.04
C ALA A 87 22.80 31.88 31.42
N ALA A 88 23.27 30.64 31.61
CA ALA A 88 23.22 30.00 32.91
C ALA A 88 23.87 30.95 33.93
N PRO A 89 23.24 31.17 35.10
CA PRO A 89 23.82 32.04 36.12
C PRO A 89 25.23 31.54 36.43
N ALA A 90 26.19 32.48 36.45
CA ALA A 90 27.59 32.20 36.70
C ALA A 90 27.71 31.30 37.95
N LYS A 91 28.37 30.14 37.79
CA LYS A 91 28.64 29.24 38.91
C LYS A 91 29.40 30.06 39.98
N PRO A 92 28.96 30.06 41.25
CA PRO A 92 29.68 30.79 42.28
C PRO A 92 31.09 30.21 42.42
N GLU A 93 32.08 31.09 42.41
CA GLU A 93 33.48 30.72 42.63
C GLU A 93 33.62 30.05 43.99
N VAL A 94 34.01 28.77 43.99
CA VAL A 94 34.35 28.04 45.21
C VAL A 94 35.64 28.66 45.75
N TYR A 95 35.53 29.43 46.84
CA TYR A 95 36.67 30.02 47.52
C TYR A 95 37.67 28.92 47.90
N LYS A 96 38.89 28.99 47.33
CA LYS A 96 40.00 28.13 47.74
C LYS A 96 40.41 28.51 49.16
N THR A 97 40.16 27.62 50.12
CA THR A 97 40.76 27.70 51.46
C THR A 97 42.26 27.49 51.35
N LYS A 98 43.02 28.34 52.05
CA LYS A 98 44.48 28.36 52.13
C LYS A 98 45.04 27.14 52.85
#